data_AF-A0A060SDF1-F1
#
_entry.id   AF-A0A060SDF1-F1
#
_cell.length_a   1.000
_cell.length_b   1.000
_cell.length_c   1.000
_cell.angle_alpha   90.00
_cell.angle_beta   90.00
_cell.angle_gamma   90.00
#
_symmetry.space_group_name_H-M   'P 1'
#
loop_
_entity.id
_entity.type
_entity.pdbx_description
1 polymer ?
#
loop_
_entity_poly.entity_id
_entity_poly.type
_entity_poly.pdbx_seq_one_letter_code
_entity_poly.pdbx_strand_id
1 'polypeptide(L)'
;MTESGFIARLNYVNSFPVDAVRFGIQTLSPEFFGAPPDFVVSGPNVGNNLGTVTLNSGTVGAACEAAKDGVPSTAFSASSLSQVSYTTLQSAPTSPDTLSALVYATLTTNFTTALLSSARSPVLPLGTTLNVNFGSTTFSSSGIPNGDCASASDFTWVFTRIIANASATDVETCGTIHLPDETTVVRSGCFASVSVMNATTKADVDAASQAAVLERLQPSGLLSCFNG
;
A
#
# COMPACT_ATOMS: atom_id res chain seq x y z
N MET A 1 0.58 -28.02 -18.92
CA MET A 1 -0.77 -28.15 -18.36
C MET A 1 -1.34 -26.77 -18.19
N THR A 2 -2.53 -26.56 -18.72
CA THR A 2 -3.23 -25.28 -18.87
C THR A 2 -3.89 -24.85 -17.56
N GLU A 3 -3.50 -23.71 -16.98
CA GLU A 3 -4.33 -23.01 -16.01
C GLU A 3 -5.21 -22.00 -16.75
N SER A 4 -6.50 -22.31 -16.83
CA SER A 4 -7.55 -21.39 -17.20
C SER A 4 -7.89 -20.50 -16.01
N GLY A 5 -7.61 -19.19 -16.08
CA GLY A 5 -8.14 -18.22 -15.13
C GLY A 5 -7.40 -16.89 -15.09
N PHE A 6 -7.86 -15.91 -15.87
CA PHE A 6 -7.37 -14.52 -15.97
C PHE A 6 -5.96 -14.31 -16.55
N ILE A 7 -5.89 -13.99 -17.84
CA ILE A 7 -4.72 -13.34 -18.43
C ILE A 7 -4.70 -11.88 -17.95
N ALA A 8 -3.59 -11.44 -17.36
CA ALA A 8 -3.39 -10.04 -17.00
C ALA A 8 -3.48 -9.14 -18.24
N ARG A 9 -4.33 -8.11 -18.18
CA ARG A 9 -4.47 -7.11 -19.25
C ARG A 9 -3.53 -5.95 -18.99
N LEU A 10 -2.39 -5.94 -19.69
CA LEU A 10 -1.41 -4.87 -19.61
C LEU A 10 -1.74 -3.76 -20.61
N ASN A 11 -1.89 -2.54 -20.12
CA ASN A 11 -2.13 -1.34 -20.93
C ASN A 11 -1.08 -0.29 -20.57
N TYR A 12 -0.66 0.50 -21.55
CA TYR A 12 0.31 1.57 -21.37
C TYR A 12 -0.33 2.92 -21.74
N VAL A 13 -0.18 3.90 -20.85
CA VAL A 13 -0.65 5.27 -21.05
C VAL A 13 0.57 6.19 -20.99
N ASN A 14 0.84 6.91 -22.08
CA ASN A 14 1.95 7.86 -22.16
C ASN A 14 1.57 9.22 -21.54
N SER A 15 1.37 9.25 -20.22
CA SER A 15 1.04 10.46 -19.46
C SER A 15 1.41 10.30 -17.97
N PHE A 16 0.95 11.20 -17.10
CA PHE A 16 1.19 11.10 -15.66
C PHE A 16 0.39 9.94 -15.01
N PRO A 17 0.81 9.43 -13.84
CA PRO A 17 0.09 8.36 -13.13
C PRO A 17 -1.39 8.66 -12.86
N VAL A 18 -1.73 9.92 -12.60
CA VAL A 18 -3.13 10.37 -12.39
C VAL A 18 -3.98 10.24 -13.65
N ASP A 19 -3.40 10.44 -14.83
CA ASP A 19 -4.10 10.26 -16.09
C ASP A 19 -4.28 8.78 -16.41
N ALA A 20 -3.27 7.96 -16.11
CA ALA A 20 -3.32 6.52 -16.31
C ALA A 20 -4.44 5.86 -15.48
N VAL A 21 -4.59 6.23 -14.21
CA VAL A 21 -5.66 5.69 -13.35
C VAL A 21 -7.04 6.20 -13.77
N ARG A 22 -7.19 7.49 -14.13
CA ARG A 22 -8.45 8.03 -14.67
C ARG A 22 -8.86 7.31 -15.94
N PHE A 23 -7.93 7.11 -16.87
CA PHE A 23 -8.20 6.37 -18.10
C PHE A 23 -8.57 4.91 -17.81
N GLY A 24 -7.89 4.28 -16.85
CA GLY A 24 -8.23 2.95 -16.36
C GLY A 24 -9.66 2.85 -15.82
N ILE A 25 -10.06 3.79 -14.96
CA ILE A 25 -11.38 3.83 -14.31
C ILE A 25 -12.49 4.19 -15.31
N GLN A 26 -12.29 5.26 -16.09
CA GLN A 26 -13.36 5.88 -16.87
C GLN A 26 -13.50 5.30 -18.28
N THR A 27 -12.46 4.64 -18.80
CA THR A 27 -12.46 4.08 -20.17
C THR A 27 -12.25 2.58 -20.17
N LEU A 28 -11.11 2.09 -19.67
CA LEU A 28 -10.73 0.68 -19.84
C LEU A 28 -11.60 -0.27 -19.02
N SER A 29 -11.93 0.09 -17.77
CA SER A 29 -12.75 -0.76 -16.92
C SER A 29 -14.19 -0.91 -17.45
N PRO A 30 -14.89 0.17 -17.84
CA PRO A 30 -16.17 0.04 -18.54
C PRO A 30 -16.07 -0.78 -19.83
N GLU A 31 -15.02 -0.60 -20.63
CA GLU A 31 -14.83 -1.36 -21.88
C GLU A 31 -14.66 -2.87 -21.63
N PHE A 32 -13.84 -3.25 -20.65
CA PHE A 32 -13.51 -4.66 -20.40
C PHE A 32 -14.49 -5.38 -19.48
N PHE A 33 -15.09 -4.66 -18.54
CA PHE A 33 -15.90 -5.23 -17.45
C PHE A 33 -17.32 -4.69 -17.39
N GLY A 34 -17.67 -3.66 -18.17
CA GLY A 34 -19.01 -3.04 -18.16
C GLY A 34 -19.30 -2.20 -16.91
N ALA A 35 -18.30 -1.94 -16.06
CA ALA A 35 -18.43 -1.26 -14.79
C ALA A 35 -17.11 -0.55 -14.37
N PRO A 36 -17.16 0.44 -13.45
CA PRO A 36 -15.95 0.93 -12.80
C PRO A 36 -15.28 -0.19 -11.97
N PRO A 37 -13.97 -0.08 -11.69
CA PRO A 37 -13.29 -1.08 -10.87
C PRO A 37 -13.77 -1.00 -9.41
N ASP A 38 -13.80 -2.13 -8.71
CA ASP A 38 -14.18 -2.19 -7.29
C ASP A 38 -13.12 -1.60 -6.36
N PHE A 39 -11.85 -1.60 -6.78
CA PHE A 39 -10.72 -1.13 -6.00
C PHE A 39 -9.52 -0.80 -6.90
N VAL A 40 -8.72 0.21 -6.51
CA VAL A 40 -7.45 0.53 -7.17
C VAL A 40 -6.25 0.27 -6.26
N VAL A 41 -5.31 -0.54 -6.76
CA VAL A 41 -3.97 -0.72 -6.18
C VAL A 41 -2.98 0.11 -6.98
N SER A 42 -2.26 1.02 -6.33
CA SER A 42 -1.19 1.81 -6.95
C SER A 42 0.16 1.42 -6.36
N GLY A 43 1.10 0.95 -7.18
CA GLY A 43 2.43 0.47 -6.77
C GLY A 43 2.56 -1.07 -6.81
N PRO A 44 3.50 -1.66 -6.03
CA PRO A 44 4.39 -0.98 -5.08
C PRO A 44 5.40 -0.05 -5.76
N ASN A 45 5.60 1.15 -5.20
CA ASN A 45 6.67 2.06 -5.63
C ASN A 45 8.04 1.55 -5.18
N VAL A 46 9.05 1.74 -6.04
CA VAL A 46 10.47 1.60 -5.67
C VAL A 46 10.90 2.86 -4.92
N GLY A 47 11.05 2.75 -3.60
CA GLY A 47 11.27 3.87 -2.68
C GLY A 47 10.01 4.19 -1.87
N ASN A 48 10.16 4.44 -0.57
CA ASN A 48 9.02 4.79 0.27
C ASN A 48 8.50 6.21 0.01
N ASN A 49 7.19 6.39 0.23
CA ASN A 49 6.51 7.68 0.26
C ASN A 49 6.12 8.00 1.70
N LEU A 50 7.09 8.51 2.46
CA LEU A 50 6.97 8.79 3.90
C LEU A 50 6.82 10.30 4.16
N GLY A 51 5.92 10.67 5.05
CA GLY A 51 5.78 12.04 5.51
C GLY A 51 5.48 13.01 4.37
N THR A 52 6.27 14.08 4.23
CA THR A 52 6.03 15.12 3.21
C THR A 52 6.32 14.66 1.78
N VAL A 53 7.04 13.54 1.59
CA VAL A 53 7.29 12.95 0.25
C VAL A 53 5.98 12.56 -0.45
N THR A 54 5.00 12.13 0.34
CA THR A 54 3.63 11.77 -0.09
C THR A 54 2.98 12.85 -0.95
N LEU A 55 3.25 14.13 -0.68
CA LEU A 55 2.66 15.28 -1.40
C LEU A 55 2.97 15.25 -2.90
N ASN A 56 4.19 14.85 -3.27
CA ASN A 56 4.69 14.89 -4.65
C ASN A 56 4.77 13.51 -5.30
N SER A 57 4.26 12.47 -4.63
CA SER A 57 4.31 11.11 -5.13
C SER A 57 3.27 10.83 -6.21
N GLY A 58 3.70 10.27 -7.33
CA GLY A 58 2.83 9.79 -8.40
C GLY A 58 2.02 8.54 -8.00
N THR A 59 2.63 7.62 -7.24
CA THR A 59 1.96 6.42 -6.73
C THR A 59 0.80 6.80 -5.80
N VAL A 60 1.07 7.70 -4.86
CA VAL A 60 0.03 8.26 -3.98
C VAL A 60 -0.98 9.07 -4.79
N GLY A 61 -0.52 9.90 -5.72
CA GLY A 61 -1.39 10.71 -6.58
C GLY A 61 -2.41 9.88 -7.34
N ALA A 62 -2.01 8.74 -7.90
CA ALA A 62 -2.93 7.83 -8.59
C ALA A 62 -3.98 7.22 -7.65
N ALA A 63 -3.60 6.82 -6.43
CA ALA A 63 -4.58 6.33 -5.45
C ALA A 63 -5.54 7.46 -5.01
N CYS A 64 -5.01 8.64 -4.69
CA CYS A 64 -5.84 9.81 -4.39
C CYS A 64 -6.83 10.14 -5.52
N GLU A 65 -6.41 10.01 -6.78
CA GLU A 65 -7.28 10.29 -7.92
C GLU A 65 -8.40 9.24 -8.06
N ALA A 66 -8.09 7.95 -7.84
CA ALA A 66 -9.13 6.92 -7.80
C ALA A 66 -10.18 7.22 -6.71
N ALA A 67 -9.74 7.60 -5.51
CA ALA A 67 -10.64 7.98 -4.43
C ALA A 67 -11.51 9.20 -4.76
N LYS A 68 -11.00 10.17 -5.54
CA LYS A 68 -11.79 11.31 -6.03
C LYS A 68 -12.82 10.91 -7.08
N ASP A 69 -12.50 9.92 -7.90
CA ASP A 69 -13.42 9.28 -8.86
C ASP A 69 -14.42 8.32 -8.18
N GLY A 70 -14.39 8.23 -6.84
CA GLY A 70 -15.32 7.42 -6.05
C GLY A 70 -14.95 5.94 -5.94
N VAL A 71 -13.75 5.56 -6.40
CA VAL A 71 -13.23 4.20 -6.31
C VAL A 71 -12.28 4.09 -5.11
N PRO A 72 -12.50 3.17 -4.15
CA PRO A 72 -11.59 2.99 -3.02
C PRO A 72 -10.21 2.52 -3.49
N SER A 73 -9.16 2.93 -2.77
CA SER A 73 -7.79 2.73 -3.24
C SER A 73 -6.74 2.67 -2.12
N THR A 74 -5.60 2.07 -2.46
CA THR A 74 -4.39 2.10 -1.63
C THR A 74 -3.15 2.33 -2.50
N ALA A 75 -2.26 3.20 -2.03
CA ALA A 75 -0.91 3.33 -2.54
C ALA A 75 0.06 2.48 -1.71
N PHE A 76 0.90 1.69 -2.37
CA PHE A 76 1.92 0.86 -1.74
C PHE A 76 3.31 1.32 -2.17
N SER A 77 4.25 1.34 -1.24
CA SER A 77 5.63 1.77 -1.50
C SER A 77 6.62 0.96 -0.65
N ALA A 78 7.77 0.62 -1.21
CA ALA A 78 8.74 -0.24 -0.54
C ALA A 78 10.12 0.40 -0.45
N SER A 79 10.82 0.16 0.66
CA SER A 79 12.24 0.51 0.78
C SER A 79 13.11 -0.45 -0.03
N SER A 80 14.32 -0.05 -0.37
CA SER A 80 15.38 -0.94 -0.87
C SER A 80 15.02 -1.78 -2.10
N LEU A 81 14.76 -1.13 -3.23
CA LEU A 81 14.67 -1.80 -4.52
C LEU A 81 15.50 -1.05 -5.56
N SER A 82 16.19 -1.78 -6.43
CA SER A 82 16.64 -1.23 -7.70
C SER A 82 15.47 -1.21 -8.67
N GLN A 83 15.39 -0.20 -9.55
CA GLN A 83 14.45 -0.24 -10.66
C GLN A 83 14.94 -1.25 -11.69
N VAL A 84 14.31 -2.42 -11.73
CA VAL A 84 14.63 -3.51 -12.67
C VAL A 84 13.43 -3.84 -13.54
N SER A 85 13.68 -4.43 -14.71
CA SER A 85 12.62 -4.92 -15.60
C SER A 85 11.79 -6.00 -14.90
N TYR A 86 10.48 -6.05 -15.17
CA TYR A 86 9.64 -7.15 -14.71
C TYR A 86 10.09 -8.51 -15.27
N THR A 87 10.80 -8.53 -16.40
CA THR A 87 11.40 -9.74 -16.97
C THR A 87 12.54 -10.31 -16.13
N THR A 88 13.13 -9.50 -15.22
CA THR A 88 14.18 -9.94 -14.29
C THR A 88 13.69 -11.08 -13.38
N LEU A 89 12.39 -11.14 -13.10
CA LEU A 89 11.78 -12.26 -12.37
C LEU A 89 12.08 -13.62 -13.02
N GLN A 90 12.23 -13.66 -14.35
CA GLN A 90 12.54 -14.88 -15.09
C GLN A 90 14.05 -15.03 -15.33
N SER A 91 14.74 -13.95 -15.70
CA SER A 91 16.17 -14.03 -16.05
C SER A 91 17.09 -14.14 -14.83
N ALA A 92 16.65 -13.68 -13.66
CA ALA A 92 17.40 -13.73 -12.40
C ALA A 92 16.45 -14.01 -11.21
N PRO A 93 15.86 -15.21 -11.13
CA PRO A 93 14.78 -15.53 -10.18
C PRO A 93 15.20 -15.52 -8.71
N THR A 94 16.50 -15.66 -8.44
CA THR A 94 17.07 -15.66 -7.07
C THR A 94 17.87 -14.39 -6.78
N SER A 95 17.78 -13.37 -7.63
CA SER A 95 18.42 -12.09 -7.33
C SER A 95 17.74 -11.39 -6.14
N PRO A 96 18.47 -10.56 -5.38
CA PRO A 96 17.89 -9.78 -4.28
C PRO A 96 16.68 -8.97 -4.71
N ASP A 97 16.75 -8.28 -5.86
CA ASP A 97 15.63 -7.47 -6.38
C ASP A 97 14.39 -8.33 -6.68
N THR A 98 14.55 -9.51 -7.27
CA THR A 98 13.43 -10.44 -7.51
C THR A 98 12.82 -10.94 -6.20
N LEU A 99 13.65 -11.35 -5.24
CA LEU A 99 13.19 -11.88 -3.96
C LEU A 99 12.45 -10.80 -3.15
N SER A 100 13.01 -9.58 -3.10
CA SER A 100 12.35 -8.42 -2.48
C SER A 100 11.02 -8.09 -3.16
N ALA A 101 10.96 -8.07 -4.50
CA ALA A 101 9.72 -7.83 -5.23
C ALA A 101 8.63 -8.87 -4.90
N LEU A 102 9.00 -10.15 -4.75
CA LEU A 102 8.07 -11.22 -4.36
C LEU A 102 7.56 -11.04 -2.93
N VAL A 103 8.43 -10.63 -1.98
CA VAL A 103 8.02 -10.33 -0.60
C VAL A 103 7.03 -9.17 -0.57
N TYR A 104 7.34 -8.05 -1.23
CA TYR A 104 6.45 -6.88 -1.25
C TYR A 104 5.15 -7.12 -2.01
N ALA A 105 5.17 -7.92 -3.08
CA ALA A 105 3.95 -8.37 -3.76
C ALA A 105 3.07 -9.19 -2.81
N THR A 106 3.66 -10.11 -2.05
CA THR A 106 2.94 -10.93 -1.06
C THR A 106 2.35 -10.08 0.07
N LEU A 107 3.09 -9.09 0.58
CA LEU A 107 2.57 -8.15 1.57
C LEU A 107 1.39 -7.33 1.03
N THR A 108 1.52 -6.84 -0.21
CA THR A 108 0.48 -6.06 -0.90
C THR A 108 -0.79 -6.87 -1.10
N THR A 109 -0.67 -8.13 -1.55
CA THR A 109 -1.83 -9.01 -1.75
C THR A 109 -2.47 -9.42 -0.44
N ASN A 110 -1.68 -9.73 0.60
CA ASN A 110 -2.20 -10.05 1.93
C ASN A 110 -3.01 -8.89 2.51
N PHE A 111 -2.49 -7.67 2.46
CA PHE A 111 -3.20 -6.48 2.93
C PHE A 111 -4.46 -6.19 2.12
N THR A 112 -4.36 -6.24 0.80
CA THR A 112 -5.51 -5.98 -0.08
C THR A 112 -6.62 -7.02 0.17
N THR A 113 -6.25 -8.28 0.36
CA THR A 113 -7.20 -9.36 0.70
C THR A 113 -7.83 -9.11 2.07
N ALA A 114 -7.03 -8.75 3.09
CA ALA A 114 -7.55 -8.43 4.42
C ALA A 114 -8.54 -7.26 4.37
N LEU A 115 -8.18 -6.18 3.66
CA LEU A 115 -9.02 -5.00 3.49
C LEU A 115 -10.32 -5.33 2.73
N LEU A 116 -10.27 -6.17 1.70
CA LEU A 116 -11.44 -6.51 0.88
C LEU A 116 -12.25 -7.69 1.41
N SER A 117 -11.79 -8.38 2.45
CA SER A 117 -12.47 -9.55 3.04
C SER A 117 -13.87 -9.23 3.60
N SER A 118 -14.12 -7.98 3.99
CA SER A 118 -15.40 -7.51 4.49
C SER A 118 -16.34 -7.09 3.35
N ALA A 119 -17.53 -7.69 3.31
CA ALA A 119 -18.60 -7.28 2.39
C ALA A 119 -19.24 -5.91 2.73
N ARG A 120 -18.81 -5.24 3.82
CA ARG A 120 -19.32 -3.91 4.18
C ARG A 120 -18.89 -2.88 3.15
N SER A 121 -19.82 -1.99 2.80
CA SER A 121 -19.61 -0.83 1.92
C SER A 121 -19.88 0.48 2.69
N PRO A 122 -19.13 1.56 2.44
CA PRO A 122 -18.00 1.64 1.51
C PRO A 122 -16.76 0.90 2.04
N VAL A 123 -15.83 0.54 1.14
CA VAL A 123 -14.56 -0.13 1.52
C VAL A 123 -13.71 0.79 2.39
N LEU A 124 -13.64 2.08 2.02
CA LEU A 124 -12.98 3.14 2.77
C LEU A 124 -13.95 4.31 2.96
N PRO A 125 -13.78 5.16 3.98
CA PRO A 125 -14.52 6.42 4.08
C PRO A 125 -14.37 7.26 2.81
N LEU A 126 -15.44 7.99 2.44
CA LEU A 126 -15.43 8.83 1.25
C LEU A 126 -14.32 9.89 1.30
N GLY A 127 -13.67 10.12 0.16
CA GLY A 127 -12.58 11.10 0.06
C GLY A 127 -11.29 10.68 0.75
N THR A 128 -11.14 9.40 1.12
CA THR A 128 -9.93 8.85 1.73
C THR A 128 -9.27 7.79 0.85
N THR A 129 -7.95 7.61 1.04
CA THR A 129 -7.15 6.52 0.48
C THR A 129 -6.15 6.07 1.56
N LEU A 130 -5.51 4.93 1.36
CA LEU A 130 -4.45 4.46 2.27
C LEU A 130 -3.06 4.69 1.68
N ASN A 131 -2.09 5.04 2.54
CA ASN A 131 -0.66 5.03 2.26
C ASN A 131 -0.02 3.88 3.01
N VAL A 132 0.52 2.90 2.29
CA VAL A 132 1.19 1.75 2.88
C VAL A 132 2.66 1.78 2.49
N ASN A 133 3.54 1.75 3.50
CA ASN A 133 4.98 1.71 3.31
C ASN A 133 5.60 0.49 3.98
N PHE A 134 6.45 -0.23 3.24
CA PHE A 134 7.20 -1.38 3.73
C PHE A 134 8.65 -1.01 4.07
N GLY A 135 9.13 -1.49 5.21
CA GLY A 135 10.54 -1.49 5.59
C GLY A 135 11.40 -2.31 4.63
N SER A 136 12.71 -2.17 4.73
CA SER A 136 13.66 -2.84 3.84
C SER A 136 13.68 -4.35 4.05
N THR A 137 13.56 -5.12 2.96
CA THR A 137 13.95 -6.52 2.96
C THR A 137 15.46 -6.69 3.07
N THR A 138 15.90 -7.84 3.58
CA THR A 138 17.32 -8.12 3.84
C THR A 138 17.79 -9.39 3.14
N PHE A 139 18.43 -9.22 2.00
CA PHE A 139 19.10 -10.29 1.23
C PHE A 139 20.57 -9.93 1.00
N SER A 140 21.46 -10.92 1.00
CA SER A 140 22.84 -10.78 0.53
C SER A 140 22.88 -10.48 -0.97
N SER A 141 24.02 -10.08 -1.51
CA SER A 141 24.19 -9.90 -2.97
C SER A 141 23.95 -11.18 -3.79
N SER A 142 24.04 -12.35 -3.15
CA SER A 142 23.74 -13.66 -3.74
C SER A 142 22.30 -14.14 -3.53
N GLY A 143 21.43 -13.31 -2.94
CA GLY A 143 20.01 -13.63 -2.72
C GLY A 143 19.74 -14.54 -1.52
N ILE A 144 20.69 -14.67 -0.60
CA ILE A 144 20.50 -15.42 0.65
C ILE A 144 19.90 -14.47 1.69
N PRO A 145 18.85 -14.85 2.44
CA PRO A 145 18.38 -14.08 3.59
C PRO A 145 19.53 -13.63 4.49
N ASN A 146 19.62 -12.33 4.77
CA ASN A 146 20.72 -11.73 5.54
C ASN A 146 20.18 -10.70 6.53
N GLY A 147 19.44 -11.18 7.52
CA GLY A 147 18.70 -10.38 8.50
C GLY A 147 17.29 -10.93 8.66
N ASP A 148 16.46 -10.18 9.40
CA ASP A 148 15.14 -10.66 9.82
C ASP A 148 14.02 -10.33 8.82
N CYS A 149 14.28 -9.63 7.70
CA CYS A 149 13.23 -9.17 6.77
C CYS A 149 13.30 -9.89 5.41
N ALA A 150 13.18 -11.21 5.37
CA ALA A 150 13.36 -11.99 4.14
C ALA A 150 12.07 -12.66 3.63
N SER A 151 10.99 -12.61 4.41
CA SER A 151 9.69 -13.16 4.09
C SER A 151 8.57 -12.20 4.49
N ALA A 152 7.39 -12.37 3.90
CA ALA A 152 6.25 -11.51 4.24
C ALA A 152 5.78 -11.69 5.70
N SER A 153 5.96 -12.87 6.29
CA SER A 153 5.61 -13.13 7.68
C SER A 153 6.52 -12.44 8.69
N ASP A 154 7.68 -11.96 8.25
CA ASP A 154 8.60 -11.23 9.12
C ASP A 154 8.13 -9.79 9.38
N PHE A 155 7.22 -9.28 8.55
CA PHE A 155 6.77 -7.90 8.63
C PHE A 155 5.62 -7.75 9.63
N THR A 156 5.84 -6.87 10.61
CA THR A 156 4.80 -6.47 11.55
C THR A 156 4.03 -5.28 11.00
N TRP A 157 2.70 -5.38 10.91
CA TRP A 157 1.86 -4.30 10.41
C TRP A 157 1.46 -3.36 11.55
N VAL A 158 1.60 -2.06 11.33
CA VAL A 158 1.32 -1.04 12.32
C VAL A 158 0.41 0.01 11.70
N PHE A 159 -0.63 0.38 12.44
CA PHE A 159 -1.51 1.48 12.06
C PHE A 159 -0.86 2.80 12.45
N THR A 160 -0.73 3.72 11.51
CA THR A 160 0.14 4.89 11.62
C THR A 160 -0.56 6.16 11.16
N ARG A 161 0.12 7.28 11.43
CA ARG A 161 -0.12 8.58 10.79
C ARG A 161 1.00 8.92 9.82
N ILE A 162 0.73 9.78 8.85
CA ILE A 162 1.69 10.22 7.83
C ILE A 162 2.76 11.12 8.45
N ILE A 163 2.34 12.12 9.25
CA ILE A 163 3.24 13.12 9.83
C ILE A 163 3.07 13.12 11.34
N ALA A 164 4.16 12.97 12.10
CA ALA A 164 4.12 13.07 13.56
C ALA A 164 3.43 14.36 14.04
N ASN A 165 2.44 14.23 14.92
CA ASN A 165 1.74 15.38 15.51
C ASN A 165 1.26 15.04 16.92
N ALA A 166 1.97 15.54 17.93
CA ALA A 166 1.64 15.31 19.33
C ALA A 166 0.36 16.03 19.81
N SER A 167 -0.18 16.97 19.02
CA SER A 167 -1.40 17.70 19.36
C SER A 167 -2.65 17.17 18.65
N ALA A 168 -2.50 16.22 17.71
CA ALA A 168 -3.66 15.60 17.07
C ALA A 168 -4.25 14.50 17.97
N THR A 169 -5.55 14.32 17.90
CA THR A 169 -6.23 13.16 18.48
C THR A 169 -6.51 12.17 17.35
N ASP A 170 -5.87 11.01 17.42
CA ASP A 170 -6.06 9.90 16.50
C ASP A 170 -7.09 8.90 17.09
N VAL A 171 -7.45 7.88 16.30
CA VAL A 171 -8.25 6.75 16.79
C VAL A 171 -7.58 6.10 17.99
N GLU A 172 -8.37 5.75 19.01
CA GLU A 172 -7.88 4.98 20.14
C GLU A 172 -7.52 3.56 19.72
N THR A 173 -6.27 3.18 19.89
CA THR A 173 -5.77 1.82 19.68
C THR A 173 -4.48 1.65 20.47
N CYS A 174 -4.13 0.40 20.82
CA CYS A 174 -2.90 0.13 21.57
C CYS A 174 -2.78 0.90 22.91
N GLY A 175 -3.92 1.24 23.53
CA GLY A 175 -3.97 1.98 24.79
C GLY A 175 -3.60 3.46 24.68
N THR A 176 -3.62 4.04 23.49
CA THR A 176 -3.30 5.45 23.23
C THR A 176 -4.23 6.06 22.19
N ILE A 177 -4.36 7.39 22.18
CA ILE A 177 -5.06 8.21 21.17
C ILE A 177 -4.07 8.91 20.22
N HIS A 178 -2.83 8.47 20.19
CA HIS A 178 -1.78 9.00 19.32
C HIS A 178 -1.13 7.85 18.57
N LEU A 179 -1.30 7.84 17.25
CA LEU A 179 -0.66 6.85 16.39
C LEU A 179 0.82 7.21 16.19
N PRO A 180 1.72 6.22 16.10
CA PRO A 180 3.09 6.47 15.69
C PRO A 180 3.14 6.94 14.23
N ASP A 181 4.12 7.75 13.88
CA ASP A 181 4.30 8.18 12.50
C ASP A 181 4.94 7.08 11.63
N GLU A 182 4.53 7.01 10.36
CA GLU A 182 4.97 5.99 9.41
C GLU A 182 6.49 6.02 9.17
N THR A 183 7.14 7.18 9.30
CA THR A 183 8.59 7.30 9.06
C THR A 183 9.37 6.58 10.14
N THR A 184 9.02 6.83 11.40
CA THR A 184 9.64 6.15 12.55
C THR A 184 9.42 4.65 12.46
N VAL A 185 8.17 4.22 12.24
CA VAL A 185 7.82 2.79 12.18
C VAL A 185 8.58 2.05 11.08
N VAL A 186 8.54 2.55 9.84
CA VAL A 186 9.16 1.87 8.68
C VAL A 186 10.68 1.79 8.81
N ARG A 187 11.30 2.75 9.49
CA ARG A 187 12.76 2.76 9.72
C ARG A 187 13.22 1.85 10.85
N SER A 188 12.30 1.33 11.67
CA SER A 188 12.62 0.47 12.81
C SER A 188 12.83 -1.01 12.45
N GLY A 189 12.75 -1.38 11.16
CA GLY A 189 13.04 -2.74 10.69
C GLY A 189 11.95 -3.31 9.79
N CYS A 190 11.57 -4.57 10.04
CA CYS A 190 10.56 -5.29 9.25
C CYS A 190 9.15 -4.83 9.63
N PHE A 191 8.81 -3.58 9.30
CA PHE A 191 7.49 -3.01 9.56
C PHE A 191 6.78 -2.65 8.26
N ALA A 192 5.46 -2.81 8.27
CA ALA A 192 4.55 -2.30 7.27
C ALA A 192 3.63 -1.27 7.92
N SER A 193 3.76 -0.01 7.54
CA SER A 193 2.91 1.08 8.05
C SER A 193 1.63 1.20 7.22
N VAL A 194 0.53 1.57 7.87
CA VAL A 194 -0.77 1.81 7.23
C VAL A 194 -1.30 3.14 7.74
N SER A 195 -1.22 4.18 6.90
CA SER A 195 -1.72 5.52 7.22
C SER A 195 -2.98 5.82 6.41
N VAL A 196 -4.02 6.35 7.07
CA VAL A 196 -5.24 6.80 6.39
C VAL A 196 -5.06 8.26 5.96
N MET A 197 -5.30 8.53 4.68
CA MET A 197 -5.00 9.80 4.04
C MET A 197 -6.23 10.44 3.44
N ASN A 198 -6.37 11.76 3.58
CA ASN A 198 -7.32 12.54 2.81
C ASN A 198 -6.88 12.61 1.34
N ALA A 199 -7.71 12.15 0.41
CA ALA A 199 -7.36 12.07 -1.01
C ALA A 199 -7.16 13.44 -1.68
N THR A 200 -7.69 14.52 -1.10
CA THR A 200 -7.54 15.88 -1.63
C THR A 200 -6.28 16.56 -1.10
N THR A 201 -6.11 16.58 0.22
CA THR A 201 -5.01 17.31 0.87
C THR A 201 -3.74 16.49 1.01
N LYS A 202 -3.84 15.16 0.87
CA LYS A 202 -2.77 14.18 1.15
C LYS A 202 -2.25 14.22 2.58
N ALA A 203 -3.04 14.77 3.50
CA ALA A 203 -2.73 14.83 4.92
C ALA A 203 -3.43 13.70 5.70
N ASP A 204 -3.05 13.55 6.96
CA ASP A 204 -3.78 12.72 7.92
C ASP A 204 -5.27 13.10 7.98
N VAL A 205 -6.12 12.11 8.15
CA VAL A 205 -7.57 12.29 8.40
C VAL A 205 -7.86 12.36 9.90
N ASP A 206 -9.13 12.62 10.25
CA ASP A 206 -9.59 12.60 11.63
C ASP A 206 -9.67 11.19 12.24
N ALA A 207 -9.79 11.13 13.57
CA ALA A 207 -9.92 9.89 14.33
C ALA A 207 -11.11 9.02 13.88
N ALA A 208 -12.21 9.62 13.43
CA ALA A 208 -13.38 8.87 12.97
C ALA A 208 -13.11 8.13 11.66
N SER A 209 -12.44 8.79 10.71
CA SER A 209 -12.04 8.17 9.44
C SER A 209 -10.96 7.10 9.65
N GLN A 210 -10.02 7.35 10.58
CA GLN A 210 -9.06 6.34 11.02
C GLN A 210 -9.75 5.12 11.63
N ALA A 211 -10.73 5.31 12.52
CA ALA A 211 -11.48 4.24 13.17
C ALA A 211 -12.21 3.34 12.18
N ALA A 212 -12.85 3.90 11.16
CA ALA A 212 -13.54 3.12 10.14
C ALA A 212 -12.61 2.14 9.40
N VAL A 213 -11.35 2.54 9.15
CA VAL A 213 -10.35 1.67 8.51
C VAL A 213 -9.81 0.64 9.51
N LEU A 214 -9.53 1.06 10.74
CA LEU A 214 -9.06 0.18 11.81
C LEU A 214 -10.07 -0.96 12.08
N GLU A 215 -11.35 -0.62 12.27
CA GLU A 215 -12.44 -1.57 12.50
C GLU A 215 -12.63 -2.53 11.31
N ARG A 216 -12.37 -2.06 10.09
CA ARG A 216 -12.43 -2.90 8.89
C ARG A 216 -11.30 -3.94 8.86
N LEU A 217 -10.10 -3.56 9.28
CA LEU A 217 -8.94 -4.45 9.31
C LEU A 217 -8.89 -5.34 10.56
N GLN A 218 -9.52 -4.94 11.67
CA GLN A 218 -9.47 -5.66 12.94
C GLN A 218 -9.78 -7.17 12.85
N PRO A 219 -10.81 -7.64 12.11
CA PRO A 219 -11.11 -9.08 12.02
C PRO A 219 -9.99 -9.92 11.39
N SER A 220 -9.10 -9.31 10.61
CA SER A 220 -7.96 -10.02 10.00
C SER A 220 -6.84 -10.33 10.99
N GLY A 221 -6.82 -9.65 12.15
CA GLY A 221 -5.70 -9.75 13.11
C GLY A 221 -4.37 -9.23 12.56
N LEU A 222 -4.37 -8.52 11.43
CA LEU A 222 -3.16 -8.10 10.74
C LEU A 222 -2.35 -7.08 11.55
N LEU A 223 -3.04 -6.10 12.15
CA LEU A 223 -2.42 -4.95 12.80
C LEU A 223 -1.92 -5.32 14.21
N SER A 224 -0.74 -4.80 14.55
CA SER A 224 -0.08 -4.94 15.84
C SER A 224 0.30 -3.57 16.41
N CYS A 225 0.54 -3.53 17.71
CA CYS A 225 1.03 -2.33 18.40
C CYS A 225 2.53 -2.14 18.20
N PHE A 226 2.95 -0.89 18.07
CA PHE A 226 4.36 -0.52 17.95
C PHE A 226 4.91 -0.09 19.31
N ASN A 227 5.99 -0.75 19.75
CA ASN A 227 6.64 -0.50 21.05
C ASN A 227 8.05 0.09 20.88
N GLY A 228 8.28 0.86 19.81
CA GLY A 228 9.59 1.44 19.47
C GLY A 228 9.92 2.72 20.22
#